data_AF-A0A530ALA0-F1
#
_entry.id   AF-A0A530ALA0-F1
#
_cell.length_a   1.000
_cell.length_b   1.000
_cell.length_c   1.000
_cell.angle_alpha   90.00
_cell.angle_beta   90.00
_cell.angle_gamma   90.00
#
_symmetry.space_group_name_H-M   'P 1'
#
loop_
_entity.id
_entity.type
_entity.pdbx_description
1 polymer ?
#
loop_
_entity_poly.entity_id
_entity_poly.type
_entity_poly.pdbx_seq_one_letter_code
_entity_poly.pdbx_strand_id
1 'polypeptide(L)'
;CRDLMPVCRLVTPNLVELAALIGSALARDEERARLQGEELSKTLGTAVLVKGGHGRGSKSVDFLLQPDSPAIEFEAPRLGQGMRGTGCLLSSAIAASLALGISLEESVCAGKQFVFDALARSATT
;
A
#
# COMPACT_ATOMS: atom_id res chain seq x y z
N CYS A 1 -5.93 4.05 -17.15
CA CYS A 1 -4.84 3.81 -16.17
C CYS A 1 -3.82 2.77 -16.60
N ARG A 2 -4.18 1.81 -17.47
CA ARG A 2 -3.25 0.74 -17.90
C ARG A 2 -1.97 1.29 -18.56
N ASP A 3 -2.07 2.40 -19.28
CA ASP A 3 -0.90 3.05 -19.91
C ASP A 3 -0.10 3.94 -18.95
N LEU A 4 -0.68 4.33 -17.80
CA LEU A 4 -0.02 5.21 -16.81
C LEU A 4 0.80 4.42 -15.79
N MET A 5 0.28 3.28 -15.33
CA MET A 5 0.93 2.49 -14.27
C MET A 5 2.38 2.08 -14.59
N PRO A 6 2.74 1.68 -15.83
CA PRO A 6 4.12 1.31 -16.16
C PRO A 6 5.15 2.44 -16.05
N VAL A 7 4.71 3.70 -16.08
CA VAL A 7 5.60 4.88 -15.94
C VAL A 7 5.58 5.47 -14.53
N CYS A 8 4.79 4.91 -13.61
CA CYS A 8 4.78 5.32 -12.21
C CYS A 8 6.02 4.79 -11.48
N ARG A 9 6.51 5.53 -10.49
CA ARG A 9 7.52 5.00 -9.55
C ARG A 9 6.93 3.98 -8.57
N LEU A 10 5.64 4.16 -8.23
CA LEU A 10 4.88 3.35 -7.29
C LEU A 10 3.39 3.36 -7.65
N VAL A 11 2.74 2.21 -7.60
CA VAL A 11 1.27 2.06 -7.68
C VAL A 11 0.76 1.56 -6.33
N THR A 12 -0.29 2.17 -5.78
CA THR A 12 -0.75 1.87 -4.41
C THR A 12 -2.19 1.31 -4.38
N PRO A 13 -2.47 0.10 -4.91
CA PRO A 13 -3.82 -0.43 -4.90
C PRO A 13 -4.23 -0.88 -3.48
N ASN A 14 -5.51 -0.72 -3.12
CA ASN A 14 -6.12 -1.51 -2.05
C ASN A 14 -6.51 -2.91 -2.56
N LEU A 15 -6.98 -3.82 -1.69
CA LEU A 15 -7.34 -5.19 -2.11
C LEU A 15 -8.41 -5.26 -3.22
N VAL A 16 -9.41 -4.37 -3.19
CA VAL A 16 -10.48 -4.34 -4.20
C VAL A 16 -9.93 -3.86 -5.54
N GLU A 17 -9.12 -2.80 -5.53
CA GLU A 17 -8.41 -2.28 -6.71
C GLU A 17 -7.44 -3.33 -7.26
N LEU A 18 -6.69 -4.02 -6.40
CA LEU A 18 -5.74 -5.07 -6.78
C LEU A 18 -6.44 -6.18 -7.55
N ALA A 19 -7.51 -6.75 -6.99
CA ALA A 19 -8.30 -7.80 -7.64
C ALA A 19 -8.82 -7.37 -9.02
N ALA A 20 -9.29 -6.12 -9.14
CA ALA A 20 -9.75 -5.56 -10.40
C ALA A 20 -8.61 -5.36 -11.43
N LEU A 21 -7.41 -4.96 -10.99
CA LEU A 21 -6.28 -4.70 -11.88
C LEU A 21 -5.71 -5.98 -12.51
N ILE A 22 -5.66 -7.08 -11.75
CA ILE A 22 -5.16 -8.38 -12.24
C ILE A 22 -6.28 -9.30 -12.75
N GLY A 23 -7.55 -8.90 -12.61
CA GLY A 23 -8.69 -9.70 -13.06
C GLY A 23 -8.90 -10.99 -12.26
N SER A 24 -8.66 -10.94 -10.94
CA SER A 24 -8.76 -12.10 -10.04
C SER A 24 -9.83 -11.90 -8.95
N ALA A 25 -10.07 -12.94 -8.15
CA ALA A 25 -10.92 -12.82 -6.97
C ALA A 25 -10.23 -12.03 -5.85
N LEU A 26 -11.01 -11.36 -5.01
CA LEU A 26 -10.51 -10.65 -3.83
C LEU A 26 -9.67 -11.59 -2.95
N ALA A 27 -8.47 -11.13 -2.57
CA ALA A 27 -7.60 -11.86 -1.64
C ALA A 27 -8.32 -12.12 -0.31
N ARG A 28 -8.19 -13.36 0.19
CA ARG A 28 -8.85 -13.83 1.42
C ARG A 28 -7.92 -13.95 2.63
N ASP A 29 -6.66 -13.62 2.41
CA ASP A 29 -5.58 -13.64 3.38
C ASP A 29 -4.41 -12.78 2.85
N GLU A 30 -3.45 -12.50 3.72
CA GLU A 30 -2.28 -11.67 3.41
C GLU A 30 -1.37 -12.32 2.37
N GLU A 31 -1.24 -13.64 2.39
CA GLU A 31 -0.40 -14.37 1.45
C GLU A 31 -0.95 -14.26 0.02
N ARG A 32 -2.26 -14.41 -0.17
CA ARG A 32 -2.90 -14.17 -1.47
C ARG A 32 -2.75 -12.72 -1.91
N ALA A 33 -2.87 -11.76 -0.99
CA ALA A 33 -2.70 -10.35 -1.32
C ALA A 33 -1.26 -10.05 -1.79
N ARG A 34 -0.26 -10.63 -1.11
CA ARG A 34 1.16 -10.57 -1.49
C ARG A 34 1.38 -11.15 -2.88
N LEU A 35 0.94 -12.38 -3.13
CA LEU A 35 1.11 -13.06 -4.43
C LEU A 35 0.44 -12.28 -5.58
N GLN A 36 -0.77 -11.78 -5.37
CA GLN A 36 -1.48 -10.96 -6.35
C GLN A 36 -0.74 -9.64 -6.64
N GLY A 37 -0.17 -9.01 -5.63
CA GLY A 37 0.63 -7.81 -5.80
C GLY A 37 1.95 -8.07 -6.50
N GLU A 38 2.58 -9.23 -6.28
CA GLU A 38 3.82 -9.62 -6.96
C GLU A 38 3.57 -9.85 -8.45
N GLU A 39 2.46 -10.50 -8.79
CA GLU A 39 1.99 -10.66 -10.16
C GLU A 39 1.79 -9.30 -10.84
N LEU A 40 1.09 -8.38 -10.16
CA LEU A 40 0.88 -7.04 -10.70
C LEU A 40 2.20 -6.28 -10.89
N SER A 41 3.09 -6.33 -9.89
CA SER A 41 4.39 -5.66 -9.94
C SER A 41 5.23 -6.15 -11.12
N LYS A 42 5.33 -7.47 -11.31
CA LYS A 42 6.03 -8.09 -12.44
C LYS A 42 5.40 -7.73 -13.78
N THR A 43 4.06 -7.74 -13.85
CA THR A 43 3.33 -7.41 -15.08
C THR A 43 3.54 -5.95 -15.50
N LEU A 44 3.59 -5.04 -14.53
CA LEU A 44 3.80 -3.61 -14.79
C LEU A 44 5.28 -3.23 -14.96
N GLY A 45 6.21 -4.01 -14.41
CA GLY A 45 7.60 -3.59 -14.26
C GLY A 45 7.75 -2.43 -13.27
N THR A 46 6.84 -2.32 -12.30
CA THR A 46 6.72 -1.16 -11.39
C THR A 46 6.54 -1.62 -9.95
N ALA A 47 7.01 -0.82 -8.99
CA ALA A 47 6.76 -1.08 -7.59
C ALA A 47 5.26 -0.96 -7.26
N VAL A 48 4.75 -1.89 -6.46
CA VAL A 48 3.35 -1.95 -6.02
C VAL A 48 3.31 -1.95 -4.49
N LEU A 49 2.56 -1.03 -3.89
CA LEU A 49 2.21 -1.03 -2.48
C LEU A 49 0.77 -1.53 -2.32
N VAL A 50 0.61 -2.81 -2.00
CA VAL A 50 -0.71 -3.37 -1.68
C VAL A 50 -1.12 -2.90 -0.30
N LYS A 51 -2.16 -2.06 -0.25
CA LYS A 51 -2.68 -1.46 0.97
C LYS A 51 -3.79 -2.28 1.60
N GLY A 52 -3.75 -2.35 2.92
CA GLY A 52 -4.84 -2.87 3.72
C GLY A 52 -4.85 -4.40 3.74
N GLY A 53 -4.04 -4.97 4.61
CA GLY A 53 -4.07 -6.39 4.98
C GLY A 53 -5.48 -6.83 5.38
N HIS A 54 -5.67 -8.15 5.44
CA HIS A 54 -6.99 -8.75 5.58
C HIS A 54 -7.72 -8.16 6.80
N GLY A 55 -8.83 -7.45 6.57
CA GLY A 55 -9.48 -6.52 7.51
C GLY A 55 -10.08 -7.13 8.80
N ARG A 56 -9.61 -8.32 9.20
CA ARG A 56 -10.05 -9.09 10.36
C ARG A 56 -9.02 -9.14 11.50
N GLY A 57 -7.78 -8.68 11.28
CA GLY A 57 -6.72 -8.67 12.30
C GLY A 57 -6.60 -7.37 13.10
N SER A 58 -5.86 -7.43 14.22
CA SER A 58 -5.49 -6.27 15.04
C SER A 58 -4.43 -5.37 14.41
N LYS A 59 -3.83 -5.81 13.29
CA LYS A 59 -2.84 -5.06 12.51
C LYS A 59 -3.38 -4.71 11.12
N SER A 60 -2.84 -3.65 10.56
CA SER A 60 -2.91 -3.32 9.14
C SER A 60 -1.55 -3.56 8.53
N VAL A 61 -1.48 -4.54 7.64
CA VAL A 61 -0.26 -4.91 6.92
C VAL A 61 -0.33 -4.35 5.50
N ASP A 62 0.72 -3.65 5.08
CA ASP A 62 0.89 -3.23 3.68
C ASP A 62 2.15 -3.92 3.12
N PHE A 63 2.09 -4.34 1.84
CA PHE A 63 3.21 -5.01 1.17
C PHE A 63 3.77 -4.14 0.06
N LEU A 64 5.05 -3.81 0.14
CA LEU A 64 5.80 -3.20 -0.97
C LEU A 64 6.48 -4.29 -1.78
N LEU A 65 6.13 -4.35 -3.06
CA LEU A 65 6.51 -5.41 -3.98
C LEU A 65 7.20 -4.78 -5.18
N GLN A 66 8.38 -5.28 -5.52
CA GLN A 66 9.19 -4.81 -6.65
C GLN A 66 9.54 -6.03 -7.51
N PRO A 67 9.66 -5.91 -8.85
CA PRO A 67 9.79 -7.06 -9.76
C PRO A 67 10.93 -8.02 -9.40
N ASP A 68 12.04 -7.49 -8.89
CA ASP A 68 13.29 -8.22 -8.62
C ASP A 68 13.79 -8.03 -7.18
N SER A 69 12.89 -7.79 -6.23
CA SER A 69 13.26 -7.65 -4.81
C SER A 69 12.33 -8.45 -3.92
N PRO A 70 12.82 -8.92 -2.75
CA PRO A 70 11.96 -9.52 -1.74
C PRO A 70 10.83 -8.57 -1.35
N ALA A 71 9.66 -9.14 -1.03
CA ALA A 71 8.56 -8.39 -0.47
C ALA A 71 8.99 -7.72 0.85
N ILE A 72 8.59 -6.45 1.03
CA ILE A 72 8.81 -5.73 2.28
C ILE A 72 7.45 -5.50 2.94
N GLU A 73 7.35 -5.92 4.20
CA GLU A 73 6.14 -5.81 4.99
C GLU A 73 6.19 -4.57 5.89
N PHE A 74 5.10 -3.82 5.91
CA PHE A 74 4.92 -2.69 6.82
C PHE A 74 3.66 -2.91 7.68
N GLU A 75 3.85 -3.14 8.98
CA GLU A 75 2.75 -3.34 9.92
C GLU A 75 2.50 -2.12 10.80
N ALA A 76 1.25 -1.91 11.21
CA ALA A 76 0.87 -0.94 12.22
C ALA A 76 -0.41 -1.42 12.91
N PRO A 77 -0.67 -1.04 14.17
CA PRO A 77 -1.93 -1.36 14.83
C PRO A 77 -3.12 -0.84 14.04
N ARG A 78 -4.17 -1.63 13.95
CA ARG A 78 -5.42 -1.22 13.32
C ARG A 78 -6.20 -0.36 14.31
N LEU A 79 -6.20 0.94 14.06
CA LEU A 79 -7.09 1.89 14.74
C LEU A 79 -8.49 1.77 14.11
N GLY A 80 -9.54 1.93 14.94
CA GLY A 80 -10.96 1.59 14.67
C GLY A 80 -11.58 2.10 13.36
N GLN A 81 -12.72 2.82 13.40
CA GLN A 81 -13.35 3.27 12.15
C GLN A 81 -12.40 4.20 11.38
N GLY A 82 -12.04 3.78 10.16
CA GLY A 82 -11.14 4.53 9.30
C GLY A 82 -11.72 5.87 8.87
N MET A 83 -10.85 6.87 8.75
CA MET A 83 -11.18 8.13 8.11
C MET A 83 -11.23 7.96 6.58
N ARG A 84 -12.20 8.60 5.90
CA ARG A 84 -12.15 8.69 4.43
C ARG A 84 -10.90 9.47 4.03
N GLY A 85 -10.21 9.05 2.97
CA GLY A 85 -9.03 9.76 2.46
C GLY A 85 -7.68 9.32 3.03
N THR A 86 -7.62 8.27 3.87
CA THR A 86 -6.35 7.67 4.32
C THR A 86 -5.46 7.22 3.16
N GLY A 87 -6.06 6.75 2.06
CA GLY A 87 -5.35 6.43 0.82
C GLY A 87 -4.66 7.65 0.20
N CYS A 88 -5.37 8.77 0.04
CA CYS A 88 -4.80 10.00 -0.51
C CYS A 88 -3.71 10.56 0.40
N LEU A 89 -3.92 10.49 1.72
CA LEU A 89 -2.93 10.93 2.71
C LEU A 89 -1.64 10.11 2.60
N LEU A 90 -1.76 8.78 2.51
CA LEU A 90 -0.63 7.87 2.33
C LEU A 90 0.15 8.18 1.05
N SER A 91 -0.55 8.20 -0.09
CA SER A 91 0.10 8.44 -1.39
C SER A 91 0.76 9.81 -1.46
N SER A 92 0.16 10.85 -0.86
CA SER A 92 0.74 12.20 -0.81
C SER A 92 1.99 12.25 0.06
N ALA A 93 1.97 11.61 1.23
CA ALA A 93 3.13 11.53 2.12
C ALA A 93 4.31 10.79 1.44
N ILE A 94 4.04 9.67 0.78
CA ILE A 94 5.05 8.93 0.03
C ILE A 94 5.62 9.78 -1.11
N ALA A 95 4.76 10.43 -1.90
CA ALA A 95 5.19 11.27 -3.01
C ALA A 95 6.06 12.44 -2.55
N ALA A 96 5.72 13.08 -1.42
CA ALA A 96 6.51 14.14 -0.82
C ALA A 96 7.89 13.64 -0.37
N SER A 97 7.97 12.49 0.30
CA SER A 97 9.25 11.89 0.71
C SER A 97 10.13 11.53 -0.49
N LEU A 98 9.55 10.93 -1.53
CA LEU A 98 10.27 10.62 -2.76
C LEU A 98 10.81 11.89 -3.45
N ALA A 99 10.05 12.99 -3.44
CA ALA A 99 10.49 14.27 -3.98
C ALA A 99 11.68 14.88 -3.21
N LEU A 100 11.86 14.51 -1.94
CA LEU A 100 13.01 14.89 -1.11
C LEU A 100 14.22 13.95 -1.30
N GLY A 101 14.15 12.98 -2.21
CA GLY A 101 15.23 12.04 -2.49
C GLY A 101 15.34 10.89 -1.48
N ILE A 102 14.32 10.70 -0.63
CA ILE A 102 14.24 9.58 0.31
C ILE A 102 14.00 8.28 -0.49
N SER A 103 14.56 7.16 -0.03
CA SER A 103 14.35 5.86 -0.68
C SER A 103 12.87 5.48 -0.69
N LEU A 104 12.48 4.55 -1.57
CA LEU A 104 11.09 4.13 -1.69
C LEU A 104 10.61 3.45 -0.41
N GLU A 105 11.43 2.58 0.15
CA GLU A 105 11.19 1.81 1.35
C GLU A 105 10.99 2.74 2.55
N GLU A 106 11.89 3.70 2.75
CA GLU A 106 11.77 4.70 3.81
C GLU A 106 10.57 5.62 3.59
N SER A 107 10.27 5.99 2.34
CA SER A 107 9.11 6.82 1.99
C SER A 107 7.79 6.11 2.33
N VAL A 108 7.69 4.81 2.04
CA VAL A 108 6.53 3.98 2.40
C VAL A 108 6.40 3.85 3.92
N CYS A 109 7.51 3.59 4.61
CA CYS A 109 7.55 3.52 6.08
C CYS A 109 7.03 4.83 6.71
N ALA A 110 7.61 5.96 6.30
CA ALA A 110 7.24 7.29 6.80
C ALA A 110 5.78 7.64 6.48
N GLY A 111 5.32 7.34 5.26
CA GLY A 111 3.93 7.58 4.85
C GLY A 111 2.93 6.79 5.69
N LYS A 112 3.24 5.52 5.98
CA LYS A 112 2.39 4.67 6.82
C LYS A 112 2.33 5.17 8.27
N GLN A 113 3.47 5.55 8.83
CA GLN A 113 3.52 6.15 10.17
C GLN A 113 2.71 7.44 10.24
N PHE A 114 2.84 8.30 9.23
CA PHE A 114 2.09 9.56 9.15
C PHE A 114 0.57 9.36 9.15
N VAL A 115 0.07 8.38 8.38
CA VAL A 115 -1.35 8.03 8.36
C VAL A 115 -1.81 7.44 9.68
N PHE A 116 -1.00 6.58 10.30
CA PHE A 116 -1.28 6.03 11.63
C PHE A 116 -1.44 7.15 12.67
N ASP A 117 -0.50 8.09 12.72
CA ASP A 117 -0.54 9.21 13.67
C ASP A 117 -1.75 10.11 13.44
N ALA A 118 -2.13 10.34 12.16
CA ALA A 118 -3.30 11.12 11.81
C ALA A 118 -4.61 10.43 12.26
N LEU A 119 -4.70 9.11 12.09
CA LEU A 119 -5.83 8.32 12.57
C LEU A 119 -5.89 8.29 14.10
N ALA A 120 -4.74 8.17 14.78
CA ALA A 120 -4.66 8.16 16.25
C ALA A 120 -5.17 9.49 16.84
N ARG A 121 -4.76 10.63 16.26
CA ARG A 121 -5.27 11.95 16.66
C ARG A 121 -6.78 12.08 16.44
N SER A 122 -7.27 11.61 15.30
CA SER A 122 -8.70 11.69 14.95
C SER A 122 -9.60 10.82 15.84
N ALA A 123 -9.08 9.70 16.36
CA ALA A 123 -9.81 8.83 17.27
C ALA A 123 -9.94 9.38 18.70
N THR A 124 -9.20 10.45 19.03
CA THR A 124 -9.17 11.08 20.37
C THR A 124 -10.05 12.35 20.44
N THR A 125 -10.73 12.70 19.34
CA THR A 125 -11.65 13.86 19.24
C THR A 125 -13.08 13.37 19.10
#